data_AF-A0A1Q6Z536-F1
#
_entry.id   AF-A0A1Q6Z536-F1
#
_cell.length_a   1.000
_cell.length_b   1.000
_cell.length_c   1.000
_cell.angle_alpha   90.00
_cell.angle_beta   90.00
_cell.angle_gamma   90.00
#
_symmetry.space_group_name_H-M   'P 1'
#
loop_
_entity.id
_entity.type
_entity.pdbx_description
1 polymer ?
#
loop_
_entity_poly.entity_id
_entity_poly.type
_entity_poly.pdbx_seq_one_letter_code
_entity_poly.pdbx_strand_id
1 'polypeptide(L)'
;MRARLNGFQQVPSILSDGRGTFKGTISRGSISYTLTYSRLSSPVTAAHIHFAQPGVNGGIFAFLCGGGGKPACPPNGGTVTGTITAADILAIPAQGIVAGDFAGAVRAIESGNTYVNVHSTTFPMGEIRGQISD
;
A
#
# COMPACT_ATOMS: atom_id res chain seq x y z
N MET A 1 -1.00 -9.90 -8.88
CA MET A 1 -0.94 -9.74 -7.42
C MET A 1 -2.22 -9.11 -6.87
N ARG A 2 -2.58 -9.43 -5.63
CA ARG A 2 -3.79 -8.96 -4.94
C ARG A 2 -3.60 -8.91 -3.43
N ALA A 3 -4.45 -8.14 -2.75
CA ALA A 3 -4.56 -8.16 -1.28
C ALA A 3 -6.00 -7.90 -0.84
N ARG A 4 -6.38 -8.44 0.33
CA ARG A 4 -7.61 -8.04 1.04
C ARG A 4 -7.21 -7.32 2.31
N LEU A 5 -7.75 -6.13 2.52
CA LEU A 5 -7.39 -5.24 3.61
C LEU A 5 -8.47 -5.24 4.68
N ASN A 6 -8.06 -5.28 5.95
CA ASN A 6 -8.92 -5.06 7.11
C ASN A 6 -8.08 -4.56 8.30
N GLY A 7 -8.74 -4.16 9.39
CA GLY A 7 -8.07 -3.66 10.59
C GLY A 7 -7.32 -4.74 11.38
N PHE A 8 -7.74 -6.01 11.32
CA PHE A 8 -7.10 -7.09 12.06
C PHE A 8 -5.71 -7.45 11.58
N GLN A 9 -5.39 -7.11 10.33
CA GLN A 9 -4.05 -7.29 9.77
C GLN A 9 -3.08 -6.17 10.19
N GLN A 10 -3.55 -5.07 10.80
CA GLN A 10 -2.66 -4.02 11.31
C GLN A 10 -1.77 -4.50 12.45
N VAL A 11 -0.72 -3.74 12.72
CA VAL A 11 0.23 -4.00 13.82
C VAL A 11 0.37 -2.74 14.69
N PRO A 12 -0.27 -2.70 15.88
CA PRO A 12 -1.21 -3.70 16.42
C PRO A 12 -2.54 -3.73 15.66
N SER A 13 -3.33 -4.80 15.84
CA SER A 13 -4.64 -4.92 15.21
C SER A 13 -5.58 -3.79 15.63
N ILE A 14 -6.34 -3.29 14.66
CA ILE A 14 -7.34 -2.23 14.86
C ILE A 14 -8.73 -2.85 14.72
N LEU A 15 -9.61 -2.56 15.68
CA LEU A 15 -11.04 -2.86 15.55
C LEU A 15 -11.68 -1.78 14.68
N SER A 16 -11.83 -2.08 13.39
CA SER A 16 -12.51 -1.23 12.43
C SER A 16 -13.33 -2.09 11.46
N ASP A 17 -14.48 -1.54 11.05
CA ASP A 17 -15.28 -2.07 9.95
C ASP A 17 -14.64 -1.83 8.56
N GLY A 18 -13.59 -1.02 8.53
CA GLY A 18 -12.85 -0.67 7.34
C GLY A 18 -12.39 -1.91 6.59
N ARG A 19 -12.53 -1.86 5.27
CA ARG A 19 -12.13 -2.96 4.39
C ARG A 19 -11.71 -2.44 3.04
N GLY A 20 -10.84 -3.20 2.38
CA GLY A 20 -10.40 -2.89 1.03
C GLY A 20 -9.92 -4.09 0.25
N THR A 21 -9.77 -3.87 -1.05
CA THR A 21 -9.16 -4.82 -1.97
C THR A 21 -8.14 -4.10 -2.82
N PHE A 22 -7.02 -4.77 -3.04
CA PHE A 22 -5.99 -4.32 -3.96
C PHE A 22 -5.82 -5.35 -5.06
N LYS A 23 -5.64 -4.88 -6.28
CA LYS A 23 -5.20 -5.67 -7.43
C LYS A 23 -4.09 -4.90 -8.13
N GLY A 24 -3.04 -5.62 -8.51
CA GLY A 24 -1.92 -5.07 -9.28
C GLY A 24 -1.48 -6.04 -10.37
N THR A 25 -1.10 -5.47 -11.50
CA THR A 25 -0.51 -6.17 -12.63
C THR A 25 0.88 -5.61 -12.87
N ILE A 26 1.88 -6.48 -12.78
CA ILE A 26 3.27 -6.14 -13.08
C ILE A 26 3.48 -6.32 -14.59
N SER A 27 4.02 -5.29 -15.23
CA SER A 27 4.43 -5.24 -16.62
C SER A 27 5.88 -4.78 -16.70
N ARG A 28 6.48 -4.80 -17.90
CA ARG A 28 7.88 -4.38 -18.08
C ARG A 28 8.06 -2.90 -17.74
N GLY A 29 8.58 -2.64 -16.53
CA GLY A 29 8.89 -1.29 -16.02
C GLY A 29 7.72 -0.56 -15.36
N SER A 30 6.58 -1.21 -15.16
CA SER A 30 5.44 -0.58 -14.49
C SER A 30 4.55 -1.56 -13.73
N ILE A 31 3.84 -1.05 -12.72
CA ILE A 31 2.80 -1.75 -12.00
C ILE A 31 1.51 -0.94 -12.14
N SER A 32 0.54 -1.46 -12.87
CA SER A 32 -0.81 -0.88 -12.87
C SER A 32 -1.61 -1.44 -11.70
N TYR A 33 -2.31 -0.59 -10.96
CA TYR A 33 -3.06 -1.02 -9.78
C TYR A 33 -4.47 -0.43 -9.71
N THR A 34 -5.31 -1.16 -8.96
CA THR A 34 -6.61 -0.73 -8.48
C THR A 34 -6.69 -1.01 -6.99
N LEU A 35 -6.97 0.01 -6.20
CA LEU A 35 -7.27 -0.08 -4.77
C LEU A 35 -8.70 0.40 -4.55
N THR A 36 -9.54 -0.41 -3.93
CA THR A 36 -10.89 -0.03 -3.50
C THR A 36 -11.01 -0.19 -2.00
N TYR A 37 -11.60 0.78 -1.30
CA TYR A 37 -11.82 0.70 0.15
C TYR A 37 -13.13 1.37 0.56
N SER A 38 -13.66 0.97 1.71
CA SER A 38 -14.94 1.47 2.24
C SER A 38 -15.07 1.26 3.75
N ARG A 39 -16.01 2.00 4.37
CA ARG A 39 -16.33 2.00 5.82
C ARG A 39 -15.13 2.25 6.73
N LEU A 40 -14.22 3.10 6.30
CA LEU A 40 -13.18 3.61 7.19
C LEU A 40 -13.81 4.59 8.18
N SER A 41 -13.26 4.63 9.38
CA SER A 41 -13.80 5.38 10.52
C SER A 41 -13.80 6.90 10.35
N SER A 42 -12.96 7.41 9.44
CA SER A 42 -12.76 8.82 9.18
C SER A 42 -12.15 9.01 7.79
N PRO A 43 -12.04 10.27 7.29
CA PRO A 43 -11.46 10.55 5.99
C PRO A 43 -10.09 9.90 5.76
N VAL A 44 -9.90 9.28 4.60
CA VAL A 44 -8.63 8.70 4.17
C VAL A 44 -7.62 9.79 3.82
N THR A 45 -6.40 9.64 4.31
CA THR A 45 -5.32 10.59 4.12
C THR A 45 -4.27 10.10 3.13
N ALA A 46 -3.91 8.81 3.19
CA ALA A 46 -2.91 8.22 2.30
C ALA A 46 -3.07 6.70 2.17
N ALA A 47 -2.50 6.14 1.10
CA ALA A 47 -2.35 4.71 0.94
C ALA A 47 -1.00 4.36 0.31
N HIS A 48 -0.39 3.25 0.77
CA HIS A 48 0.98 2.90 0.46
C HIS A 48 1.15 1.40 0.18
N ILE A 49 2.25 1.07 -0.49
CA ILE A 49 2.86 -0.27 -0.45
C ILE A 49 4.12 -0.21 0.41
N HIS A 50 4.20 -1.11 1.38
CA HIS A 50 5.34 -1.27 2.27
C HIS A 50 6.09 -2.58 2.01
N PHE A 51 7.36 -2.62 2.41
CA PHE A 51 8.19 -3.83 2.37
C PHE A 51 8.32 -4.44 3.78
N ALA A 52 7.55 -5.47 4.09
CA ALA A 52 7.75 -6.34 5.26
C ALA A 52 6.95 -7.64 5.15
N GLN A 53 7.41 -8.65 5.88
CA GLN A 53 6.70 -9.88 6.17
C GLN A 53 5.41 -9.65 6.98
N PRO A 54 4.48 -10.62 7.01
CA PRO A 54 3.27 -10.54 7.83
C PRO A 54 3.58 -10.24 9.31
N GLY A 55 2.80 -9.35 9.91
CA GLY A 55 2.92 -9.00 11.34
C GLY A 55 4.05 -8.03 11.69
N VAL A 56 4.78 -7.49 10.70
CA VAL A 56 5.88 -6.54 10.93
C VAL A 56 5.63 -5.21 10.19
N ASN A 57 6.10 -4.10 10.76
CA ASN A 57 6.06 -2.79 10.12
C ASN A 57 7.31 -2.59 9.25
N GLY A 58 7.11 -2.16 8.01
CA GLY A 58 8.17 -1.88 7.05
C GLY A 58 8.12 -0.48 6.50
N GLY A 59 9.19 -0.08 5.81
CA GLY A 59 9.25 1.18 5.08
C GLY A 59 8.31 1.19 3.87
N ILE A 60 7.91 2.39 3.47
CA ILE A 60 7.09 2.64 2.28
C ILE A 60 8.02 2.73 1.08
N PHE A 61 7.79 1.92 0.05
CA PHE A 61 8.52 2.08 -1.22
C PHE A 61 7.65 2.66 -2.34
N ALA A 62 6.32 2.71 -2.18
CA ALA A 62 5.45 3.34 -3.18
C ALA A 62 4.17 3.93 -2.56
N PHE A 63 3.75 5.10 -3.06
CA PHE A 63 2.45 5.70 -2.79
C PHE A 63 1.39 5.20 -3.79
N LEU A 64 0.16 5.03 -3.30
CA LEU A 64 -1.03 4.71 -4.10
C LEU A 64 -1.98 5.91 -4.22
N CYS A 65 -2.06 6.76 -3.19
CA CYS A 65 -2.73 8.06 -3.19
C CYS A 65 -2.28 8.89 -1.97
N GLY A 66 -2.53 10.19 -1.99
CA GLY A 66 -2.31 11.08 -0.84
C GLY A 66 -0.85 11.47 -0.59
N GLY A 67 0.03 11.31 -1.59
CA GLY A 67 1.45 11.66 -1.48
C GLY A 67 2.27 11.11 -2.66
N GLY A 68 3.57 11.38 -2.68
CA GLY A 68 4.49 10.87 -3.71
C GLY A 68 4.10 11.27 -5.14
N GLY A 69 3.49 12.44 -5.32
CA GLY A 69 2.97 12.90 -6.62
C GLY A 69 1.69 12.22 -7.09
N LYS A 70 1.09 11.32 -6.30
CA LYS A 70 -0.21 10.70 -6.60
C LYS A 70 -1.37 11.62 -6.20
N PRO A 71 -2.54 11.50 -6.85
CA PRO A 71 -3.75 12.23 -6.46
C PRO A 71 -4.15 11.99 -5.01
N ALA A 72 -4.97 12.88 -4.45
CA ALA A 72 -5.57 12.69 -3.13
C ALA A 72 -6.44 11.42 -3.10
N CYS A 73 -6.48 10.76 -1.94
CA CYS A 73 -7.34 9.60 -1.73
C CYS A 73 -8.82 10.04 -1.65
N PRO A 74 -9.78 9.28 -2.21
CA PRO A 74 -11.20 9.44 -1.90
C PRO A 74 -11.43 9.40 -0.38
N PRO A 75 -11.88 10.48 0.25
CA PRO A 75 -11.85 10.58 1.71
C PRO A 75 -12.83 9.59 2.37
N ASN A 76 -14.01 9.38 1.79
CA ASN A 76 -15.07 8.58 2.43
C ASN A 76 -15.20 7.15 1.86
N GLY A 77 -14.14 6.63 1.26
CA GLY A 77 -14.21 5.39 0.48
C GLY A 77 -14.32 5.65 -1.02
N GLY A 78 -13.91 4.66 -1.80
CA GLY A 78 -13.91 4.75 -3.26
C GLY A 78 -12.86 3.86 -3.89
N THR A 79 -12.58 4.12 -5.16
CA THR A 79 -11.59 3.40 -5.96
C THR A 79 -10.50 4.37 -6.42
N VAL A 80 -9.25 3.94 -6.25
CA VAL A 80 -8.04 4.59 -6.74
C VAL A 80 -7.41 3.68 -7.77
N THR A 81 -7.09 4.23 -8.93
CA THR A 81 -6.30 3.56 -9.95
C THR A 81 -5.03 4.36 -10.25
N GLY A 82 -3.99 3.67 -10.70
CA GLY A 82 -2.76 4.34 -11.08
C GLY A 82 -1.70 3.39 -11.59
N THR A 83 -0.54 3.96 -11.86
CA THR A 83 0.65 3.26 -12.31
C THR A 83 1.83 3.63 -11.40
N ILE A 84 2.63 2.65 -11.01
CA ILE A 84 3.92 2.84 -10.35
C ILE A 84 5.01 2.51 -11.36
N THR A 85 5.99 3.39 -11.50
CA THR A 85 7.18 3.26 -12.32
C THR A 85 8.43 3.38 -11.44
N ALA A 86 9.63 3.27 -12.01
CA ALA A 86 10.87 3.51 -11.28
C ALA A 86 10.87 4.88 -10.55
N ALA A 87 10.35 5.94 -11.18
CA ALA A 87 10.31 7.27 -10.59
C ALA A 87 9.45 7.36 -9.31
N ASP A 88 8.53 6.41 -9.12
CA ASP A 88 7.66 6.34 -7.95
C ASP A 88 8.27 5.53 -6.80
N ILE A 89 9.40 4.84 -7.03
CA ILE A 89 10.05 3.99 -6.03
C ILE A 89 10.89 4.84 -5.09
N LEU A 90 10.50 4.83 -3.81
CA LEU A 90 11.21 5.52 -2.73
C LEU A 90 12.35 4.65 -2.20
N ALA A 91 13.40 5.31 -1.70
CA ALA A 91 14.47 4.63 -0.99
C ALA A 91 13.98 4.15 0.39
N ILE A 92 14.37 2.93 0.75
CA ILE A 92 14.32 2.41 2.12
C ILE A 92 15.71 1.87 2.47
N PRO A 93 16.68 2.74 2.83
CA PRO A 93 18.08 2.34 2.99
C PRO A 93 18.30 1.21 4.00
N ALA A 94 17.57 1.23 5.12
CA ALA A 94 17.63 0.19 6.15
C ALA A 94 17.16 -1.19 5.65
N GLN A 95 16.44 -1.24 4.53
CA GLN A 95 15.93 -2.45 3.90
C GLN A 95 16.51 -2.67 2.48
N GLY A 96 17.56 -1.92 2.13
CA GLY A 96 18.32 -2.12 0.88
C GLY A 96 17.63 -1.67 -0.41
N ILE A 97 16.49 -0.98 -0.34
CA ILE A 97 15.84 -0.41 -1.53
C ILE A 97 16.39 0.99 -1.78
N VAL A 98 16.92 1.24 -2.97
CA VAL A 98 17.33 2.59 -3.40
C VAL A 98 16.22 3.25 -4.21
N ALA A 99 16.17 4.59 -4.21
CA ALA A 99 15.19 5.31 -5.02
C ALA A 99 15.38 4.96 -6.50
N GLY A 100 14.28 4.69 -7.21
CA GLY A 100 14.35 4.22 -8.60
C GLY A 100 14.51 2.71 -8.80
N ASP A 101 14.74 1.91 -7.74
CA ASP A 101 14.95 0.46 -7.89
C ASP A 101 13.64 -0.32 -8.11
N PHE A 102 13.09 -0.17 -9.31
CA PHE A 102 11.89 -0.87 -9.72
C PHE A 102 12.07 -2.40 -9.71
N ALA A 103 13.25 -2.88 -10.11
CA ALA A 103 13.53 -4.31 -10.11
C ALA A 103 13.56 -4.89 -8.69
N GLY A 104 14.17 -4.18 -7.73
CA GLY A 104 14.14 -4.53 -6.32
C GLY A 104 12.73 -4.50 -5.73
N ALA A 105 11.93 -3.48 -6.06
CA ALA A 105 10.53 -3.41 -5.63
C ALA A 105 9.68 -4.58 -6.17
N VAL A 106 9.87 -4.96 -7.44
CA VAL A 106 9.20 -6.14 -8.02
C VAL A 106 9.63 -7.43 -7.30
N ARG A 107 10.93 -7.64 -7.04
CA ARG A 107 11.39 -8.80 -6.27
C ARG A 107 10.80 -8.83 -4.86
N ALA A 108 10.70 -7.68 -4.20
CA ALA A 108 10.07 -7.59 -2.88
C ALA A 108 8.60 -8.04 -2.93
N ILE A 109 7.86 -7.59 -3.93
CA ILE A 109 6.47 -8.00 -4.17
C ILE A 109 6.36 -9.50 -4.43
N GLU A 110 7.17 -10.03 -5.37
CA GLU A 110 7.19 -11.44 -5.75
C GLU A 110 7.61 -12.35 -4.60
N SER A 111 8.38 -11.85 -3.63
CA SER A 111 8.72 -12.59 -2.41
C SER A 111 7.53 -12.79 -1.45
N GLY A 112 6.41 -12.11 -1.68
CA GLY A 112 5.25 -12.11 -0.77
C GLY A 112 5.45 -11.25 0.49
N ASN A 113 6.56 -10.53 0.61
CA ASN A 113 6.90 -9.70 1.78
C ASN A 113 6.55 -8.22 1.57
N THR A 114 5.39 -7.94 1.00
CA THR A 114 4.88 -6.56 0.86
C THR A 114 3.43 -6.49 1.26
N TYR A 115 3.00 -5.33 1.75
CA TYR A 115 1.60 -5.12 2.14
C TYR A 115 1.11 -3.76 1.68
N VAL A 116 -0.19 -3.69 1.40
CA VAL A 116 -0.90 -2.43 1.19
C VAL A 116 -1.45 -1.95 2.52
N ASN A 117 -1.34 -0.66 2.78
CA ASN A 117 -1.88 -0.01 3.96
C ASN A 117 -2.65 1.26 3.57
N VAL A 118 -3.83 1.47 4.15
CA VAL A 118 -4.62 2.71 4.02
C VAL A 118 -4.73 3.39 5.39
N HIS A 119 -4.51 4.69 5.40
CA HIS A 119 -4.47 5.55 6.58
C HIS A 119 -5.70 6.47 6.60
N SER A 120 -6.22 6.75 7.79
CA SER A 120 -7.31 7.71 7.99
C SER A 120 -6.92 8.74 9.04
N THR A 121 -7.70 9.81 9.17
CA THR A 121 -7.45 10.85 10.19
C THR A 121 -7.42 10.27 11.61
N THR A 122 -8.33 9.33 11.93
CA THR A 122 -8.38 8.65 13.24
C THR A 122 -7.23 7.67 13.43
N PHE A 123 -6.81 6.98 12.36
CA PHE A 123 -5.72 6.00 12.41
C PHE A 123 -4.57 6.40 11.47
N PRO A 124 -3.76 7.40 11.85
CA PRO A 124 -2.71 7.93 10.99
C PRO A 124 -1.57 6.94 10.75
N MET A 125 -1.37 5.97 11.65
CA MET A 125 -0.40 4.88 11.47
C MET A 125 -0.92 3.73 10.60
N GLY A 126 -2.21 3.76 10.22
CA GLY A 126 -2.85 2.76 9.37
C GLY A 126 -4.16 2.26 9.97
N GLU A 127 -5.25 2.29 9.20
CA GLU A 127 -6.54 1.74 9.61
C GLU A 127 -6.73 0.32 9.08
N ILE A 128 -6.40 0.08 7.81
CA ILE A 128 -6.55 -1.24 7.17
C ILE A 128 -5.28 -1.64 6.40
N ARG A 129 -4.89 -2.91 6.54
CA ARG A 129 -3.69 -3.51 5.94
C ARG A 129 -4.05 -4.82 5.26
N GLY A 130 -3.33 -5.18 4.21
CA GLY A 130 -3.42 -6.49 3.58
C GLY A 130 -2.09 -6.89 2.95
N GLN A 131 -1.61 -8.09 3.26
CA GLN A 131 -0.42 -8.65 2.62
C GLN A 131 -0.71 -8.88 1.12
N ILE A 132 0.24 -8.52 0.27
CA ILE A 132 0.17 -8.77 -1.16
C ILE A 132 0.61 -10.22 -1.42
N SER A 133 -0.24 -10.95 -2.14
CA SER A 133 0.05 -12.28 -2.66
C SER A 133 -0.27 -12.34 -4.15
N ASP A 134 0.07 -13.44 -4.80
CA ASP A 134 -0.41 -13.74 -6.15
C ASP A 134 -1.93 -13.87 -6.19
#